data_AF-A0A8S0FNZ5-F1
#
_entry.id   AF-A0A8S0FNZ5-F1
#
_cell.length_a   1.000
_cell.length_b   1.000
_cell.length_c   1.000
_cell.angle_alpha   90.00
_cell.angle_beta   90.00
_cell.angle_gamma   90.00
#
_symmetry.space_group_name_H-M   'P 1'
#
loop_
_entity.id
_entity.type
_entity.pdbx_description
1 polymer ?
#
loop_
_entity_poly.entity_id
_entity_poly.type
_entity_poly.pdbx_seq_one_letter_code
_entity_poly.pdbx_strand_id
1 'polypeptide(L)'
;MDLSLLKALSEADAIASSEQEVRQILREEADRLQKEVRFDGLGSVLIRLNESTGPKVMICAHMDEVGFMVRSISREGAIDVLPVGNVRMAARQLQSVRITTREECKIPGLLDSDRQGNDVSAMRVDIGARSCDEVMQAGIRPGDRVASHANLPHLRYHFSGSPSPAGDGESL
;
A
#
# COMPACT_ATOMS: atom_id res chain seq x y z
N MET A 1 -11.97 -17.26 5.59
CA MET A 1 -11.39 -15.96 5.19
C MET A 1 -11.39 -15.92 3.69
N ASP A 2 -11.97 -14.90 3.07
CA ASP A 2 -11.94 -14.75 1.62
C ASP A 2 -10.55 -14.27 1.19
N LEU A 3 -9.77 -15.18 0.61
CA LEU A 3 -8.39 -14.89 0.18
C LEU A 3 -8.37 -14.00 -1.06
N SER A 4 -9.45 -13.97 -1.86
CA SER A 4 -9.53 -13.13 -3.04
C SER A 4 -9.71 -11.66 -2.66
N LEU A 5 -10.59 -11.37 -1.70
CA LEU A 5 -10.76 -10.04 -1.14
C LEU A 5 -9.49 -9.56 -0.43
N LEU A 6 -8.83 -10.44 0.34
CA LEU A 6 -7.57 -10.09 0.99
C LEU A 6 -6.48 -9.74 -0.02
N LYS A 7 -6.36 -10.53 -1.10
CA LYS A 7 -5.42 -10.26 -2.19
C LYS A 7 -5.73 -8.94 -2.87
N ALA A 8 -7.00 -8.67 -3.20
CA ALA A 8 -7.42 -7.42 -3.83
C ALA A 8 -7.07 -6.19 -2.95
N LEU A 9 -7.35 -6.25 -1.65
CA LEU A 9 -7.03 -5.18 -0.71
C LEU A 9 -5.51 -5.01 -0.52
N SER A 10 -4.77 -6.11 -0.41
CA SER A 10 -3.32 -6.08 -0.18
C SER A 10 -2.52 -5.67 -1.42
N GLU A 11 -3.07 -5.85 -2.62
CA GLU A 11 -2.40 -5.53 -3.89
C GLU A 11 -2.91 -4.23 -4.51
N ALA A 12 -3.88 -3.55 -3.88
CA ALA A 12 -4.29 -2.21 -4.23
C ALA A 12 -3.23 -1.19 -3.80
N ASP A 13 -2.89 -0.24 -4.68
CA ASP A 13 -1.93 0.83 -4.34
C ASP A 13 -2.67 2.02 -3.74
N ALA A 14 -2.51 2.24 -2.44
CA ALA A 14 -3.22 3.28 -1.72
C ALA A 14 -2.33 4.00 -0.71
N ILE A 15 -1.59 5.03 -1.12
CA ILE A 15 -0.91 5.92 -0.17
C ILE A 15 -1.86 7.02 0.31
N ALA A 16 -1.50 7.70 1.40
CA ALA A 16 -2.28 8.82 1.92
C ALA A 16 -2.66 9.83 0.81
N SER A 17 -3.92 10.26 0.79
CA SER A 17 -4.55 11.11 -0.24
C SER A 17 -4.79 10.48 -1.62
N SER A 18 -4.28 9.27 -1.89
CA SER A 18 -4.49 8.53 -3.14
C SER A 18 -4.99 7.11 -2.86
N GLU A 19 -6.16 7.01 -2.25
CA GLU A 19 -6.72 5.76 -1.70
C GLU A 19 -7.81 5.15 -2.61
N GLN A 20 -7.86 5.55 -3.88
CA GLN A 20 -9.02 5.25 -4.75
C GLN A 20 -9.21 3.76 -5.00
N GLU A 21 -8.13 2.98 -5.15
CA GLU A 21 -8.19 1.54 -5.39
C GLU A 21 -8.87 0.81 -4.23
N VAL A 22 -8.42 1.05 -2.98
CA VAL A 22 -9.03 0.46 -1.77
C VAL A 22 -10.45 0.97 -1.57
N ARG A 23 -10.69 2.27 -1.79
CA ARG A 23 -12.03 2.87 -1.68
C ARG A 23 -13.03 2.22 -2.63
N GLN A 24 -12.62 1.92 -3.85
CA GLN A 24 -13.47 1.26 -4.86
C GLN A 24 -13.83 -0.16 -4.42
N ILE A 25 -12.88 -0.94 -3.91
CA ILE A 25 -13.14 -2.28 -3.36
C ILE A 25 -14.16 -2.22 -2.21
N LEU A 26 -13.98 -1.29 -1.26
CA LEU A 26 -14.92 -1.12 -0.15
C LEU A 26 -16.33 -0.72 -0.60
N ARG A 27 -16.42 0.13 -1.63
CA ARG A 27 -17.70 0.53 -2.21
C ARG A 27 -18.41 -0.64 -2.88
N GLU A 28 -17.70 -1.44 -3.65
CA GLU A 28 -18.27 -2.63 -4.31
C GLU A 28 -18.79 -3.65 -3.29
N GLU A 29 -18.05 -3.90 -2.21
CA GLU A 29 -18.51 -4.78 -1.13
C GLU A 29 -19.73 -4.22 -0.39
N ALA A 30 -19.78 -2.91 -0.15
CA ALA A 30 -20.94 -2.26 0.45
C ALA A 30 -22.18 -2.32 -0.46
N ASP A 31 -22.00 -2.06 -1.76
CA ASP A 31 -23.05 -2.12 -2.77
C ASP A 31 -23.61 -3.55 -2.90
N ARG A 32 -22.74 -4.57 -2.88
CA ARG A 32 -23.11 -5.99 -2.88
C ARG A 32 -23.98 -6.37 -1.67
N LEU A 33 -23.75 -5.73 -0.53
CA LEU A 33 -24.53 -5.90 0.70
C LEU A 33 -25.70 -4.90 0.85
N GLN A 34 -25.94 -4.08 -0.18
CA GLN A 34 -26.97 -3.04 -0.22
C GLN A 34 -26.88 -2.08 0.98
N LYS A 35 -25.65 -1.66 1.32
CA LYS A 35 -25.39 -0.74 2.43
C LYS A 35 -25.21 0.68 1.93
N GLU A 36 -25.68 1.63 2.73
CA GLU A 36 -25.50 3.04 2.45
C GLU A 36 -24.04 3.44 2.70
N VAL A 37 -23.42 4.02 1.67
CA VAL A 37 -22.06 4.55 1.72
C VAL A 37 -22.12 6.07 1.72
N ARG A 38 -21.37 6.69 2.64
CA ARG A 38 -21.11 8.13 2.67
C ARG A 38 -19.60 8.38 2.68
N PHE A 39 -19.22 9.60 2.34
CA PHE A 39 -17.84 10.05 2.38
C PHE A 39 -17.70 11.29 3.25
N ASP A 40 -16.54 11.44 3.90
CA ASP A 40 -16.15 12.72 4.50
C ASP A 40 -15.40 13.62 3.50
N GLY A 41 -14.93 14.78 3.95
CA GLY A 41 -14.21 15.74 3.10
C GLY A 41 -12.79 15.31 2.69
N LEU A 42 -12.22 14.30 3.35
CA LEU A 42 -10.91 13.72 2.99
C LEU A 42 -11.08 12.51 2.06
N GLY A 43 -12.28 11.93 2.05
CA GLY A 43 -12.65 10.78 1.26
C GLY A 43 -12.68 9.46 2.02
N SER A 44 -12.70 9.47 3.36
CA SER A 44 -12.94 8.28 4.16
C SER A 44 -14.27 7.64 3.79
N VAL A 45 -14.36 6.31 3.88
CA VAL A 45 -15.57 5.54 3.57
C VAL A 45 -16.36 5.28 4.85
N LEU A 46 -17.58 5.81 4.94
CA LEU A 46 -18.49 5.58 6.06
C LEU A 46 -19.64 4.68 5.62
N ILE A 47 -19.66 3.44 6.12
CA ILE A 47 -20.70 2.45 5.80
C ILE A 47 -21.63 2.29 7.01
N ARG A 48 -22.92 2.55 6.81
CA ARG A 48 -23.94 2.31 7.85
C ARG A 48 -24.43 0.87 7.79
N LEU A 49 -24.09 0.06 8.79
CA LEU A 49 -24.46 -1.36 8.82
C LEU A 49 -25.95 -1.59 9.06
N ASN A 50 -26.58 -0.81 9.94
CA ASN A 50 -27.99 -0.92 10.29
C ASN A 50 -28.59 0.42 10.72
N GLU A 51 -29.92 0.43 10.87
CA GLU A 51 -30.66 1.50 11.53
C GLU A 51 -31.03 1.05 12.94
N SER A 52 -30.68 1.86 13.95
CA SER A 52 -30.94 1.54 15.35
C SER A 52 -31.08 2.82 16.16
N THR A 53 -31.92 2.79 17.19
CA THR A 53 -32.08 3.86 18.18
C THR A 53 -31.14 3.71 19.38
N GLY A 54 -30.34 2.64 19.41
CA GLY A 54 -29.34 2.38 20.44
C GLY A 54 -28.06 3.21 20.30
N PRO A 55 -27.00 2.90 21.08
CA PRO A 55 -25.73 3.61 20.99
C PRO A 55 -25.09 3.44 19.60
N LYS A 56 -24.46 4.52 19.10
CA LYS A 56 -23.70 4.49 17.85
C LYS A 56 -22.29 3.99 18.12
N VAL A 57 -21.91 2.89 17.46
CA VAL A 57 -20.58 2.29 17.54
C VAL A 57 -19.87 2.46 16.20
N MET A 58 -18.60 2.90 16.24
CA MET A 58 -17.76 3.04 15.06
C MET A 58 -16.63 2.01 15.11
N ILE A 59 -16.48 1.23 14.04
CA ILE A 59 -15.32 0.37 13.79
C ILE A 59 -14.51 1.07 12.70
N CYS A 60 -13.25 1.35 12.98
CA CYS A 60 -12.39 2.13 12.09
C CYS A 60 -11.13 1.34 11.72
N ALA A 61 -10.77 1.39 10.45
CA ALA A 61 -9.50 0.98 9.88
C ALA A 61 -9.09 2.05 8.86
N HIS A 62 -7.80 2.24 8.65
CA HIS A 62 -7.29 3.19 7.66
C HIS A 62 -7.10 2.49 6.31
N MET A 63 -7.30 3.22 5.20
CA MET A 63 -7.18 2.68 3.83
C MET A 63 -5.76 2.76 3.30
N ASP A 64 -4.98 3.71 3.81
CA ASP A 64 -3.67 4.03 3.31
C ASP A 64 -2.59 3.06 3.81
N GLU A 65 -1.55 2.91 2.99
CA GLU A 65 -0.33 2.21 3.29
C GLU A 65 0.87 3.16 3.23
N VAL A 66 1.98 2.71 3.83
CA VAL A 66 3.26 3.42 3.70
C VAL A 66 3.81 3.22 2.28
N GLY A 67 4.37 4.28 1.71
CA GLY A 67 4.90 4.23 0.35
C GLY A 67 5.81 5.41 0.06
N PHE A 68 5.86 5.82 -1.20
CA PHE A 68 6.63 6.98 -1.64
C PHE A 68 5.84 7.81 -2.65
N MET A 69 6.31 9.02 -2.92
CA MET A 69 5.75 9.94 -3.88
C MET A 69 6.85 10.45 -4.80
N VAL A 70 6.59 10.51 -6.10
CA VAL A 70 7.50 11.10 -7.08
C VAL A 70 7.70 12.58 -6.76
N ARG A 71 8.96 12.99 -6.54
CA ARG A 71 9.35 14.37 -6.23
C ARG A 71 9.86 15.10 -7.47
N SER A 72 10.81 14.50 -8.17
CA SER A 72 11.49 15.08 -9.32
C SER A 72 11.99 13.99 -10.26
N ILE A 73 12.27 14.40 -11.50
CA ILE A 73 12.83 13.53 -12.53
C ILE A 73 14.12 14.19 -13.00
N SER A 74 15.23 13.44 -12.98
CA SER A 74 16.55 13.90 -13.42
C SER A 74 16.66 13.91 -14.94
N ARG A 75 17.69 14.58 -15.47
CA ARG A 75 17.93 14.62 -16.93
C ARG A 75 18.23 13.24 -17.50
N GLU A 76 18.87 12.39 -16.70
CA GLU A 76 19.29 11.03 -17.01
C GLU A 76 18.14 10.01 -16.87
N GLY A 77 16.94 10.44 -16.44
CA GLY A 77 15.78 9.57 -16.26
C GLY A 77 15.64 8.93 -14.88
N ALA A 78 16.46 9.32 -13.90
CA ALA A 78 16.29 8.87 -12.52
C ALA A 78 15.11 9.59 -11.85
N ILE A 79 14.30 8.86 -11.09
CA ILE A 79 13.08 9.39 -10.47
C ILE A 79 13.30 9.54 -8.97
N ASP A 80 13.50 10.77 -8.48
CA ASP A 80 13.66 11.00 -7.05
C ASP A 80 12.30 10.87 -6.34
N VAL A 81 12.28 10.20 -5.19
CA VAL A 81 11.07 9.98 -4.41
C VAL A 81 11.21 10.42 -2.95
N LEU A 82 10.08 10.75 -2.33
CA LEU A 82 9.97 11.06 -0.91
C LEU A 82 9.11 10.00 -0.21
N PRO A 83 9.43 9.60 1.03
CA PRO A 83 8.62 8.63 1.76
C PRO A 83 7.31 9.27 2.21
N VAL A 84 6.22 8.52 2.10
CA VAL A 84 4.91 8.85 2.65
C VAL A 84 4.63 7.88 3.79
N GLY A 85 4.54 8.40 5.01
CA GLY A 85 4.52 7.59 6.22
C GLY A 85 5.91 7.09 6.65
N ASN A 86 5.94 6.17 7.61
CA ASN A 86 7.18 5.69 8.22
C ASN A 86 7.69 4.38 7.57
N VAL A 87 8.15 4.46 6.32
CA VAL A 87 8.76 3.31 5.65
C VAL A 87 10.06 2.91 6.36
N ARG A 88 10.19 1.64 6.75
CA ARG A 88 11.37 1.10 7.44
C ARG A 88 12.65 1.39 6.65
N MET A 89 13.71 1.82 7.33
CA MET A 89 14.99 2.16 6.67
C MET A 89 15.55 1.00 5.83
N ALA A 90 15.47 -0.23 6.34
CA ALA A 90 15.91 -1.43 5.62
C ALA A 90 15.07 -1.76 4.37
N ALA A 91 13.86 -1.21 4.25
CA ALA A 91 12.98 -1.38 3.10
C ALA A 91 13.09 -0.22 2.08
N ARG A 92 14.19 0.55 2.11
CA ARG A 92 14.44 1.66 1.19
C ARG A 92 15.55 1.36 0.17
N GLN A 93 16.13 0.17 0.22
CA GLN A 93 17.26 -0.24 -0.64
C GLN A 93 16.90 -1.49 -1.43
N LEU A 94 17.23 -1.48 -2.72
CA LEU A 94 17.02 -2.57 -3.67
C LEU A 94 15.62 -3.22 -3.58
N GLN A 95 14.57 -2.40 -3.45
CA GLN A 95 13.20 -2.88 -3.35
C GLN A 95 12.48 -2.76 -4.70
N SER A 96 11.75 -3.80 -5.08
CA SER A 96 10.84 -3.72 -6.22
C SER A 96 9.62 -2.88 -5.85
N VAL A 97 9.33 -1.87 -6.66
CA VAL A 97 8.23 -0.93 -6.48
C VAL A 97 7.43 -0.78 -7.77
N ARG A 98 6.28 -0.14 -7.68
CA ARG A 98 5.47 0.27 -8.83
C ARG A 98 5.03 1.72 -8.66
N ILE A 99 5.17 2.50 -9.74
CA ILE A 99 4.69 3.87 -9.82
C ILE A 99 3.33 3.82 -10.51
N THR A 100 2.30 4.38 -9.86
CA THR A 100 0.97 4.49 -10.45
C THR A 100 0.73 5.93 -10.90
N THR A 101 0.62 6.09 -12.22
CA THR A 101 0.42 7.39 -12.87
C THR A 101 -1.02 7.89 -12.69
N ARG A 102 -1.27 9.14 -13.08
CA ARG A 102 -2.61 9.76 -13.07
C ARG A 102 -3.61 9.10 -14.03
N GLU A 103 -3.11 8.38 -15.02
CA GLU A 103 -3.91 7.57 -15.95
C GLU A 103 -4.07 6.12 -15.44
N GLU A 104 -3.71 5.88 -14.17
CA GLU A 104 -3.81 4.58 -13.50
C GLU A 104 -2.98 3.46 -14.16
N CYS A 105 -1.99 3.84 -14.97
CA CYS A 105 -0.97 2.92 -15.48
C CYS A 105 0.07 2.63 -14.39
N LYS A 106 0.33 1.34 -14.14
CA LYS A 106 1.31 0.86 -13.15
C LYS A 106 2.63 0.49 -13.83
N ILE A 107 3.69 1.21 -13.50
CA ILE A 107 5.02 1.04 -14.10
C ILE A 107 5.97 0.43 -13.07
N PRO A 108 6.54 -0.76 -13.30
CA PRO A 108 7.47 -1.38 -12.38
C PRO A 108 8.80 -0.61 -12.34
N GLY A 109 9.43 -0.59 -11.18
CA GLY A 109 10.75 -0.01 -10.99
C GLY A 109 11.52 -0.63 -9.84
N LEU A 110 12.80 -0.28 -9.74
CA LEU A 110 13.67 -0.64 -8.63
C LEU A 110 13.99 0.61 -7.82
N LEU A 111 13.60 0.60 -6.54
CA LEU A 111 13.95 1.64 -5.59
C LEU A 111 15.33 1.33 -5.01
N ASP A 112 16.19 2.34 -5.00
CA ASP A 112 17.43 2.32 -4.24
C ASP A 112 17.69 3.64 -3.53
N SER A 113 18.63 3.62 -2.59
CA SER A 113 19.02 4.81 -1.83
C SER A 113 20.44 4.77 -1.30
N ASP A 114 21.01 5.96 -1.14
CA ASP A 114 22.32 6.14 -0.54
C ASP A 114 22.21 5.98 0.98
N ARG A 115 22.97 5.02 1.51
CA ARG A 115 23.07 4.76 2.96
C ARG A 115 24.41 5.23 3.50
N GLN A 116 24.36 6.17 4.43
CA GLN A 116 25.52 6.61 5.22
C GLN A 116 25.25 6.28 6.69
N GLY A 117 25.85 5.19 7.18
CA GLY A 117 25.57 4.68 8.53
C GLY A 117 24.12 4.22 8.68
N ASN A 118 23.38 4.87 9.57
CA ASN A 118 21.95 4.64 9.80
C ASN A 118 21.03 5.58 8.99
N ASP A 119 21.59 6.62 8.36
CA ASP A 119 20.82 7.57 7.57
C ASP A 119 20.67 7.07 6.14
N VAL A 120 19.43 7.05 5.67
CA VAL A 120 19.06 6.74 4.29
C VAL A 120 18.55 8.00 3.62
N SER A 121 19.21 8.42 2.56
CA SER A 121 18.91 9.65 1.82
C SER A 121 18.93 9.41 0.30
N ALA A 122 18.51 10.40 -0.49
CA ALA A 122 18.54 10.34 -1.95
C ALA A 122 17.88 9.08 -2.55
N MET A 123 16.65 8.78 -2.12
CA MET A 123 15.86 7.67 -2.66
C MET A 123 15.47 7.93 -4.11
N ARG A 124 15.76 6.96 -4.98
CA ARG A 124 15.49 7.02 -6.41
C ARG A 124 14.87 5.74 -6.90
N VAL A 125 13.94 5.86 -7.85
CA VAL A 125 13.38 4.74 -8.59
C VAL A 125 13.96 4.75 -10.00
N ASP A 126 14.45 3.59 -10.42
CA ASP A 126 14.87 3.31 -11.79
C ASP A 126 13.82 2.46 -12.50
N ILE A 127 13.40 2.91 -13.68
CA ILE A 127 12.47 2.21 -14.58
C ILE A 127 13.14 1.77 -15.90
N GLY A 128 14.47 1.94 -16.01
CA GLY A 128 15.26 1.68 -17.21
C GLY A 128 15.31 2.84 -18.22
N ALA A 129 14.77 4.01 -17.85
CA ALA A 129 14.79 5.20 -18.70
C ALA A 129 16.19 5.82 -18.76
N ARG A 130 16.51 6.44 -19.90
CA ARG A 130 17.80 7.11 -20.15
C ARG A 130 17.70 8.62 -20.28
N SER A 131 16.47 9.15 -20.18
CA SER A 131 16.22 10.58 -20.24
C SER A 131 14.96 10.96 -19.47
N CYS A 132 14.88 12.24 -19.08
CA CYS A 132 13.65 12.82 -18.54
C CYS A 132 12.45 12.64 -19.48
N ASP A 133 12.67 12.79 -20.79
CA ASP A 133 11.60 12.69 -21.79
C ASP A 133 11.00 11.29 -21.86
N GLU A 134 11.81 10.23 -21.75
CA GLU A 134 11.33 8.85 -21.70
C GLU A 134 10.44 8.61 -20.46
N VAL A 135 10.84 9.11 -19.29
CA VAL A 135 10.01 9.04 -18.06
C VAL A 135 8.69 9.79 -18.25
N MET A 136 8.75 10.96 -18.87
CA MET A 136 7.55 11.77 -19.13
C MET A 136 6.61 11.12 -20.15
N GLN A 137 7.15 10.44 -21.16
CA GLN A 137 6.40 9.67 -22.16
C GLN A 137 5.72 8.44 -21.55
N ALA A 138 6.33 7.84 -20.52
CA ALA A 138 5.69 6.78 -19.73
C ALA A 138 4.53 7.31 -18.85
N GLY A 139 4.31 8.62 -18.80
CA GLY A 139 3.20 9.23 -18.06
C GLY A 139 3.51 9.60 -16.62
N ILE A 140 4.74 9.33 -16.14
CA ILE A 140 5.14 9.60 -14.75
C ILE A 140 5.32 11.10 -14.54
N ARG A 141 4.75 11.63 -13.46
CA ARG A 141 4.83 13.04 -13.06
C ARG A 141 5.12 13.18 -11.56
N PRO A 142 5.67 14.33 -11.13
CA PRO A 142 5.68 14.69 -9.71
C PRO A 142 4.28 14.58 -9.08
N GLY A 143 4.22 14.00 -7.89
CA GLY A 143 3.00 13.68 -7.16
C GLY A 143 2.47 12.26 -7.38
N ASP A 144 2.97 11.52 -8.37
CA ASP A 144 2.51 10.15 -8.61
C ASP A 144 2.88 9.23 -7.43
N ARG A 145 1.98 8.31 -7.10
CA ARG A 145 2.14 7.39 -5.96
C ARG A 145 3.07 6.26 -6.32
N VAL A 146 3.88 5.85 -5.35
CA VAL A 146 4.82 4.74 -5.48
C VAL A 146 4.60 3.79 -4.31
N ALA A 147 4.26 2.55 -4.61
CA ALA A 147 3.99 1.52 -3.62
C ALA A 147 4.94 0.34 -3.80
N SER A 148 5.06 -0.48 -2.76
CA SER A 148 5.82 -1.72 -2.84
C SER A 148 5.17 -2.64 -3.86
N HIS A 149 5.98 -3.39 -4.62
CA HIS A 149 5.43 -4.40 -5.50
C HIS A 149 4.93 -5.60 -4.67
N ALA A 150 3.70 -5.50 -4.16
CA ALA A 150 3.07 -6.55 -3.39
C ALA A 150 2.57 -7.67 -4.32
N ASN A 151 3.02 -8.89 -4.06
CA ASN A 151 2.43 -10.11 -4.58
C ASN A 151 2.14 -11.00 -3.39
N LEU A 152 0.87 -11.14 -2.99
CA LEU A 152 0.47 -11.89 -1.80
C LEU A 152 0.68 -13.39 -2.07
N PRO A 153 1.72 -14.03 -1.50
CA PRO A 153 1.99 -15.43 -1.76
C PRO A 153 1.08 -16.31 -0.91
N HIS A 154 0.62 -17.41 -1.47
CA HIS A 154 -0.06 -18.45 -0.70
C HIS A 154 0.95 -19.24 0.13
N LEU A 155 1.17 -18.81 1.38
CA LEU A 155 1.97 -19.55 2.35
C LEU A 155 1.11 -20.63 3.03
N ARG A 156 1.60 -21.87 3.08
CA ARG A 156 0.86 -23.04 3.61
C ARG A 156 0.64 -23.06 5.14
N TYR A 157 0.99 -22.00 5.86
CA TYR A 157 0.93 -22.00 7.32
C TYR A 157 -0.50 -21.84 7.83
N HIS A 158 -1.11 -22.97 8.20
CA HIS A 158 -2.25 -22.98 9.11
C HIS A 158 -1.76 -22.55 10.50
N PHE A 159 -2.13 -21.34 10.94
CA PHE A 159 -2.09 -20.99 12.37
C PHE A 159 -3.20 -21.77 13.09
N SER A 160 -3.00 -23.07 13.31
CA SER A 160 -3.72 -23.78 14.37
C SER A 160 -2.92 -23.58 15.66
N GLY A 161 -3.15 -22.45 16.31
CA GLY A 161 -2.69 -22.24 17.68
C GLY A 161 -3.50 -23.13 18.63
N SER A 162 -3.21 -24.42 18.67
CA SER A 162 -3.46 -25.22 19.88
C SER A 162 -2.24 -25.06 20.78
N PRO A 163 -2.38 -24.57 22.02
CA PRO A 163 -1.26 -24.60 22.96
C PRO A 163 -0.84 -26.06 23.13
N SER A 164 0.44 -26.33 22.86
CA SER A 164 1.05 -27.60 23.21
C SER A 164 0.77 -27.84 24.70
N PRO A 165 0.22 -29.00 25.12
CA PRO A 165 0.03 -29.26 26.54
C PRO A 165 1.39 -29.19 27.22
N ALA A 166 1.45 -28.43 28.31
CA ALA A 166 2.59 -28.43 29.21
C ALA A 166 2.85 -29.89 29.59
N GLY A 167 4.07 -30.35 29.33
CA GLY A 167 4.49 -31.68 29.77
C GLY A 167 4.49 -31.70 31.29
N ASP A 168 3.58 -32.48 31.85
CA ASP A 168 3.64 -32.95 33.23
C ASP A 168 4.91 -33.82 33.36
N GLY A 169 5.95 -33.23 33.93
CA GLY A 169 7.15 -33.93 34.36
C GLY A 169 7.08 -34.16 35.87
N GLU A 170 6.37 -35.21 36.29
CA GLU A 170 6.50 -35.80 37.62
C GLU A 170 7.87 -36.49 37.76
N SER A 171 8.52 -36.22 38.90
CA SER A 171 9.41 -37.10 39.69
C SER A 171 10.38 -38.06 38.98
N LEU A 172 11.69 -37.81 39.18
CA LEU A 172 12.61 -38.68 39.94
C LEU A 172 13.78 -37.84 40.49
#